data_AF-A0A8H7AEA5-F1
#
_entry.id   AF-A0A8H7AEA5-F1
#
_cell.length_a   1.000
_cell.length_b   1.000
_cell.length_c   1.000
_cell.angle_alpha   90.00
_cell.angle_beta   90.00
_cell.angle_gamma   90.00
#
_symmetry.space_group_name_H-M   'P 1'
#
loop_
_entity.id
_entity.type
_entity.pdbx_description
1 polymer ?
#
loop_
_entity_poly.entity_id
_entity_poly.type
_entity_poly.pdbx_seq_one_letter_code
_entity_poly.pdbx_strand_id
1 'polypeptide(L)'
;MNEYRQTTFTSRGRHDFRWDRRFCVRQRQRYDAEDLRVLENSKVLENHAHKADVMDIFFDEHTSILNPPCYNYVALKGFLDQADPCYLETQKPILVLLDDRREHSGSDGLMRNWESDRYARHPPEGVDVQRLVFDEGGLFTKLRENRTTQSPAGATPNNAERRVLLICDITPLCALVLTATVAIRFKEFMKAYLQRHLINRVYFRVVTNHDSFVMEFHLPYMAVRDRSTTDHRNIRAPYEMLKTLEMETTTTLNDSFYYQAQISFLLTGVDEWHWTAYCCVDTFFGSERSPEWYISREFDGPPAGGRVQSFPLWNPREYFLFVLSRRLNQATKEWTNVVLRLESRLDEYEVAYVLEIRNGQFSYDKDFKKTTRYTWALCVLRRFHDLLLKTLEAWEEFASGELKYFDTNSEVLDRLWDRYYESIFNDVSELLYLRRSLLQRIQTFDRMKDGLVTASALRESQNATQQGKDIGLLTNMTVACQPVTLASGIFSISMVGSDTRWIWWVLTTVILGIATFSVAFAFRLGPWWKKTS
;
A
#
# COMPACT_ATOMS: atom_id res chain seq x y z
N MET A 1 -17.18 0.16 27.15
CA MET A 1 -16.82 1.36 26.36
C MET A 1 -16.07 2.43 27.18
N ASN A 2 -16.24 2.49 28.52
CA ASN A 2 -15.41 3.33 29.42
C ASN A 2 -14.07 2.71 29.87
N GLU A 3 -13.80 1.43 29.60
CA GLU A 3 -12.57 0.74 30.04
C GLU A 3 -11.37 0.89 29.09
N TYR A 4 -11.55 1.40 27.86
CA TYR A 4 -10.43 1.61 26.93
C TYR A 4 -9.69 2.96 27.14
N ARG A 5 -10.16 3.79 28.07
CA ARG A 5 -9.50 5.07 28.45
C ARG A 5 -8.43 4.92 29.55
N GLN A 6 -8.23 3.74 30.12
CA GLN A 6 -7.39 3.56 31.34
C GLN A 6 -6.28 2.51 31.24
N THR A 7 -5.58 2.40 30.11
CA THR A 7 -4.24 1.82 30.12
C THR A 7 -3.20 2.93 30.13
N THR A 8 -2.80 3.32 31.35
CA THR A 8 -1.66 4.18 31.63
C THR A 8 -0.36 3.47 31.23
N PHE A 9 0.04 3.62 29.98
CA PHE A 9 1.39 3.30 29.54
C PHE A 9 2.33 4.45 29.90
N THR A 10 3.27 4.16 30.81
CA THR A 10 4.31 5.08 31.27
C THR A 10 5.33 5.30 30.15
N SER A 11 5.16 6.36 29.37
CA SER A 11 6.10 6.77 28.33
C SER A 11 7.34 7.45 28.89
N ARG A 12 8.49 7.03 28.35
CA ARG A 12 9.79 7.71 28.46
C ARG A 12 9.70 9.09 27.82
N GLY A 13 10.26 10.11 28.51
CA GLY A 13 10.54 11.45 27.97
C GLY A 13 9.31 12.38 27.87
N ARG A 14 9.01 13.10 28.96
CA ARG A 14 7.94 14.11 29.00
C ARG A 14 8.26 15.31 28.10
N HIS A 15 7.76 15.31 26.87
CA HIS A 15 7.19 16.52 26.30
C HIS A 15 5.71 16.57 26.74
N ASP A 16 5.28 17.70 27.30
CA ASP A 16 3.87 17.93 27.61
C ASP A 16 3.15 18.17 26.27
N PHE A 17 2.47 17.15 25.75
CA PHE A 17 1.71 17.21 24.49
C PHE A 17 0.48 18.09 24.68
N ARG A 18 0.68 19.40 24.64
CA ARG A 18 -0.35 20.42 24.85
C ARG A 18 -0.38 21.40 23.70
N TRP A 19 -1.58 21.71 23.21
CA TRP A 19 -1.76 22.71 22.17
C TRP A 19 -1.32 24.09 22.66
N ASP A 20 -0.47 24.75 21.88
CA ASP A 20 0.01 26.09 22.21
C ASP A 20 -1.09 27.12 21.97
N ARG A 21 -1.56 27.74 23.06
CA ARG A 21 -2.62 28.75 23.03
C ARG A 21 -2.28 29.98 22.19
N ARG A 22 -1.00 30.21 21.88
CA ARG A 22 -0.58 31.29 20.98
C ARG A 22 -1.15 31.12 19.57
N PHE A 23 -1.40 29.88 19.13
CA PHE A 23 -2.05 29.62 17.85
C PHE A 23 -3.52 30.05 17.83
N CYS A 24 -4.18 30.20 18.98
CA CYS A 24 -5.58 30.64 19.03
C CYS A 24 -5.74 32.16 18.77
N VAL A 25 -4.64 32.92 18.86
CA VAL A 25 -4.63 34.37 18.60
C VAL A 25 -4.27 34.61 17.13
N ARG A 26 -5.00 35.51 16.46
CA ARG A 26 -4.73 35.89 15.07
C ARG A 26 -3.44 36.71 14.96
N GLN A 27 -2.45 36.22 14.21
CA GLN A 27 -1.11 36.80 14.10
C GLN A 27 -0.85 37.35 12.69
N ARG A 28 -1.61 38.38 12.28
CA ARG A 28 -1.55 38.95 10.93
C ARG A 28 -0.15 39.38 10.49
N GLN A 29 0.69 39.86 11.41
CA GLN A 29 2.07 40.25 11.08
C GLN A 29 2.95 39.10 10.57
N ARG A 30 2.50 37.85 10.70
CA ARG A 30 3.23 36.66 10.20
C ARG A 30 2.77 36.20 8.82
N TYR A 31 1.65 36.70 8.31
CA TYR A 31 1.04 36.14 7.09
C TYR A 31 1.87 36.45 5.85
N ASP A 32 2.56 37.59 5.81
CA ASP A 32 3.41 37.96 4.67
C ASP A 32 4.59 36.98 4.48
N ALA A 33 5.04 36.33 5.56
CA ALA A 33 6.09 35.31 5.47
C ALA A 33 5.60 34.01 4.79
N GLU A 34 4.28 33.78 4.74
CA GLU A 34 3.69 32.63 4.05
C GLU A 34 3.66 32.81 2.53
N ASP A 35 3.76 34.05 2.05
CA ASP A 35 3.87 34.39 0.63
C ASP A 35 5.32 34.28 0.12
N LEU A 36 6.31 34.10 1.01
CA LEU A 36 7.70 33.78 0.65
C LEU A 36 7.81 32.31 0.27
N ARG A 37 8.02 32.04 -1.02
CA ARG A 37 8.00 30.68 -1.61
C ARG A 37 9.37 30.25 -2.09
N VAL A 38 9.51 28.95 -2.35
CA VAL A 38 10.72 28.34 -2.93
C VAL A 38 11.08 28.97 -4.28
N LEU A 39 10.09 29.12 -5.17
CA LEU A 39 10.24 29.94 -6.37
C LEU A 39 9.87 31.38 -6.03
N GLU A 40 10.85 32.29 -6.16
CA GLU A 40 10.59 33.73 -5.99
C GLU A 40 9.48 34.20 -6.94
N ASN A 41 8.59 35.06 -6.44
CA ASN A 41 7.41 35.53 -7.19
C ASN A 41 7.75 36.19 -8.54
N SER A 42 8.97 36.70 -8.71
CA SER A 42 9.48 37.31 -9.94
C SER A 42 9.90 36.30 -11.01
N LYS A 43 10.18 35.04 -10.66
CA LYS A 43 10.66 34.00 -11.57
C LYS A 43 9.50 33.17 -12.10
N VAL A 44 9.57 32.78 -13.37
CA VAL A 44 8.55 31.94 -14.02
C VAL A 44 9.11 30.54 -14.24
N LEU A 45 8.31 29.51 -13.95
CA LEU A 45 8.69 28.11 -14.18
C LEU A 45 8.47 27.73 -15.66
N GLU A 46 9.21 28.36 -16.56
CA GLU A 46 9.04 28.22 -18.02
C GLU A 46 9.90 27.13 -18.66
N ASN A 47 11.01 26.75 -18.03
CA ASN A 47 11.99 25.87 -18.66
C ASN A 47 12.68 24.92 -17.66
N HIS A 48 13.46 23.99 -18.20
CA HIS A 48 14.21 23.01 -17.41
C HIS A 48 15.28 23.63 -16.51
N ALA A 49 15.83 24.80 -16.83
CA ALA A 49 16.80 25.47 -15.97
C ALA A 49 16.11 26.00 -14.69
N HIS A 50 14.94 26.62 -14.83
CA HIS A 50 14.15 27.06 -13.68
C HIS A 50 13.66 25.88 -12.83
N LYS A 51 13.35 24.74 -13.44
CA LYS A 51 13.09 23.49 -12.71
C LYS A 51 14.31 23.06 -11.90
N ALA A 52 15.50 23.07 -12.50
CA ALA A 52 16.73 22.70 -11.79
C ALA A 52 16.98 23.62 -10.58
N ASP A 53 16.82 24.94 -10.75
CA ASP A 53 16.95 25.90 -9.64
C ASP A 53 15.95 25.62 -8.51
N VAL A 54 14.67 25.35 -8.84
CA VAL A 54 13.65 24.99 -7.85
C VAL A 54 14.02 23.69 -7.14
N MET A 55 14.47 22.69 -7.89
CA MET A 55 14.91 21.41 -7.33
C MET A 55 16.09 21.59 -6.39
N ASP A 56 17.08 22.39 -6.79
CA ASP A 56 18.24 22.69 -5.97
C ASP A 56 17.81 23.38 -4.67
N ILE A 57 17.04 24.46 -4.72
CA ILE A 57 16.54 25.15 -3.50
C ILE A 57 15.68 24.22 -2.64
N PHE A 58 14.82 23.41 -3.26
CA PHE A 58 13.91 22.51 -2.56
C PHE A 58 14.64 21.39 -1.82
N PHE A 59 15.71 20.85 -2.42
CA PHE A 59 16.53 19.79 -1.85
C PHE A 59 17.81 20.29 -1.16
N ASP A 60 18.08 21.60 -1.17
CA ASP A 60 19.22 22.24 -0.51
C ASP A 60 19.07 22.12 1.00
N GLU A 61 19.60 21.01 1.53
CA GLU A 61 19.85 20.75 2.93
C GLU A 61 21.04 19.80 3.09
N HIS A 62 21.68 19.91 4.25
CA HIS A 62 22.84 19.12 4.62
C HIS A 62 22.48 17.63 4.67
N THR A 63 22.90 16.88 3.64
CA THR A 63 22.91 15.42 3.71
C THR A 63 23.92 15.01 4.76
N SER A 64 23.44 14.74 5.98
CA SER A 64 24.28 14.09 6.98
C SER A 64 24.69 12.71 6.44
N ILE A 65 25.97 12.34 6.60
CA ILE A 65 26.46 11.00 6.28
C ILE A 65 25.75 9.90 7.08
N LEU A 66 25.04 10.28 8.15
CA LEU A 66 24.24 9.39 8.99
C LEU A 66 22.78 9.27 8.52
N ASN A 67 22.34 10.06 7.54
CA ASN A 67 20.98 9.95 7.01
C ASN A 67 20.83 8.61 6.27
N PRO A 68 19.89 7.74 6.66
CA PRO A 68 19.64 6.50 5.95
C PRO A 68 19.30 6.76 4.48
N PRO A 69 19.56 5.82 3.55
CA PRO A 69 19.22 6.00 2.14
C PRO A 69 17.73 6.31 1.90
N CYS A 70 16.81 5.95 2.78
CA CYS A 70 15.39 6.33 2.65
C CYS A 70 15.11 7.84 2.89
N TYR A 71 16.09 8.61 3.35
CA TYR A 71 16.05 10.06 3.55
C TYR A 71 16.76 10.84 2.42
N ASN A 72 17.19 10.16 1.35
CA ASN A 72 17.78 10.83 0.18
C ASN A 72 16.74 11.35 -0.83
N TYR A 73 15.45 11.12 -0.56
CA TYR A 73 14.33 11.53 -1.39
C TYR A 73 14.42 11.06 -2.86
N VAL A 74 15.07 9.91 -3.13
CA VAL A 74 15.27 9.41 -4.51
C VAL A 74 13.96 9.19 -5.26
N ALA A 75 12.92 8.67 -4.58
CA ALA A 75 11.62 8.48 -5.21
C ALA A 75 10.99 9.82 -5.62
N LEU A 76 11.03 10.83 -4.74
CA LEU A 76 10.54 12.17 -5.06
C LEU A 76 11.36 12.86 -6.14
N LYS A 77 12.70 12.79 -6.10
CA LYS A 77 13.57 13.34 -7.14
C LYS A 77 13.27 12.73 -8.51
N GLY A 78 13.28 11.40 -8.60
CA GLY A 78 12.97 10.69 -9.84
C GLY A 78 11.53 10.91 -10.33
N PHE A 79 10.58 11.19 -9.44
CA PHE A 79 9.22 11.57 -9.80
C PHE A 79 9.17 13.00 -10.36
N LEU A 80 9.78 13.97 -9.69
CA LEU A 80 9.86 15.36 -10.16
C LEU A 80 10.68 15.49 -11.46
N ASP A 81 11.67 14.63 -11.67
CA ASP A 81 12.46 14.60 -12.91
C ASP A 81 11.60 14.29 -14.15
N GLN A 82 10.50 13.57 -13.99
CA GLN A 82 9.53 13.30 -15.06
C GLN A 82 8.64 14.51 -15.41
N ALA A 83 8.62 15.54 -14.56
CA ALA A 83 7.85 16.75 -14.82
C ALA A 83 8.52 17.61 -15.91
N ASP A 84 7.75 18.01 -16.91
CA ASP A 84 8.19 18.97 -17.92
C ASP A 84 7.38 20.29 -17.75
N PRO A 85 8.04 21.38 -17.30
CA PRO A 85 7.42 22.69 -17.07
C PRO A 85 6.75 23.29 -18.30
N CYS A 86 7.20 22.95 -19.51
CA CYS A 86 6.63 23.47 -20.75
C CYS A 86 5.15 23.10 -20.87
N TYR A 87 4.69 22.05 -20.19
CA TYR A 87 3.29 21.64 -20.19
C TYR A 87 2.39 22.43 -19.22
N LEU A 88 2.90 23.42 -18.49
CA LEU A 88 2.05 24.29 -17.67
C LEU A 88 1.11 25.17 -18.52
N GLU A 89 1.45 25.40 -19.79
CA GLU A 89 0.61 26.17 -20.72
C GLU A 89 -0.41 25.29 -21.47
N THR A 90 -0.21 23.97 -21.49
CA THR A 90 -1.16 23.03 -22.10
C THR A 90 -2.29 22.68 -21.14
N GLN A 91 -3.52 22.85 -21.61
CA GLN A 91 -4.71 22.46 -20.88
C GLN A 91 -4.72 20.95 -20.63
N LYS A 92 -4.88 20.55 -19.37
CA LYS A 92 -4.83 19.16 -18.90
C LYS A 92 -6.11 18.77 -18.17
N PRO A 93 -6.35 17.47 -17.92
CA PRO A 93 -7.47 17.05 -17.09
C PRO A 93 -7.39 17.73 -15.72
N ILE A 94 -8.52 18.24 -15.26
CA ILE A 94 -8.67 18.84 -13.95
C ILE A 94 -8.35 17.78 -12.89
N LEU A 95 -7.46 18.15 -11.97
CA LEU A 95 -6.99 17.25 -10.92
C LEU A 95 -7.10 17.85 -9.51
N VAL A 96 -7.25 19.17 -9.39
CA VAL A 96 -7.27 19.86 -8.10
C VAL A 96 -8.57 20.61 -7.88
N LEU A 97 -9.19 20.39 -6.73
CA LEU A 97 -10.18 21.29 -6.13
C LEU A 97 -9.45 22.19 -5.13
N LEU A 98 -9.59 23.51 -5.30
CA LEU A 98 -9.10 24.51 -4.35
C LEU A 98 -10.28 25.27 -3.74
N ASP A 99 -10.25 25.45 -2.42
CA ASP A 99 -11.22 26.21 -1.64
C ASP A 99 -10.49 27.22 -0.74
N ASP A 100 -10.47 28.48 -1.20
CA ASP A 100 -9.88 29.63 -0.53
C ASP A 100 -10.98 30.45 0.13
N ARG A 101 -10.81 30.77 1.42
CA ARG A 101 -11.77 31.57 2.19
C ARG A 101 -11.12 32.44 3.24
N ARG A 102 -11.76 33.55 3.56
CA ARG A 102 -11.44 34.41 4.69
C ARG A 102 -12.60 34.46 5.66
N GLU A 103 -12.35 34.53 6.95
CA GLU A 103 -13.45 34.72 7.89
C GLU A 103 -13.82 36.21 8.01
N HIS A 104 -15.14 36.51 8.06
CA HIS A 104 -15.68 37.87 8.07
C HIS A 104 -15.42 38.67 9.36
N SER A 105 -14.79 38.09 10.39
CA SER A 105 -14.65 38.70 11.71
C SER A 105 -14.19 40.16 11.62
N GLY A 106 -15.03 41.09 12.10
CA GLY A 106 -14.78 42.53 12.13
C GLY A 106 -13.43 42.87 12.75
N SER A 107 -12.96 44.10 12.54
CA SER A 107 -11.59 44.56 12.80
C SER A 107 -10.94 44.15 14.13
N ASP A 108 -11.74 43.86 15.16
CA ASP A 108 -11.28 43.64 16.54
C ASP A 108 -11.30 42.16 17.00
N GLY A 109 -11.74 41.23 16.15
CA GLY A 109 -11.84 39.80 16.50
C GLY A 109 -10.49 39.08 16.49
N LEU A 110 -9.71 39.21 17.57
CA LEU A 110 -8.40 38.55 17.75
C LEU A 110 -8.49 37.05 18.12
N MET A 111 -9.65 36.61 18.63
CA MET A 111 -9.93 35.23 18.99
C MET A 111 -11.28 34.78 18.43
N ARG A 112 -11.37 33.53 17.95
CA ARG A 112 -12.64 32.91 17.56
C ARG A 112 -13.37 32.39 18.79
N ASN A 113 -14.68 32.57 18.82
CA ASN A 113 -15.53 31.95 19.84
C ASN A 113 -15.89 30.52 19.43
N TRP A 114 -14.91 29.62 19.46
CA TRP A 114 -15.08 28.21 19.14
C TRP A 114 -16.10 27.51 20.03
N GLU A 115 -16.24 27.98 21.26
CA GLU A 115 -17.07 27.37 22.31
C GLU A 115 -18.57 27.71 22.16
N SER A 116 -18.91 28.65 21.28
CA SER A 116 -20.30 28.94 20.97
C SER A 116 -20.95 27.78 20.21
N ASP A 117 -21.98 27.17 20.80
CA ASP A 117 -22.76 26.09 20.14
C ASP A 117 -23.28 26.51 18.76
N ARG A 118 -23.66 27.80 18.61
CA ARG A 118 -24.06 28.36 17.31
C ARG A 118 -22.91 28.35 16.31
N TYR A 119 -21.72 28.81 16.71
CA TYR A 119 -20.56 28.86 15.82
C TYR A 119 -20.08 27.45 15.45
N ALA A 120 -20.07 26.54 16.43
CA ALA A 120 -19.61 25.17 16.22
C ALA A 120 -20.55 24.37 15.28
N ARG A 121 -21.87 24.60 15.35
CA ARG A 121 -22.85 23.95 14.46
C ARG A 121 -23.01 24.67 13.12
N HIS A 122 -23.04 25.99 13.14
CA HIS A 122 -23.36 26.83 11.98
C HIS A 122 -22.31 27.94 11.84
N PRO A 123 -21.05 27.56 11.55
CA PRO A 123 -19.99 28.52 11.31
C PRO A 123 -20.33 29.38 10.08
N PRO A 124 -19.90 30.65 10.06
CA PRO A 124 -20.10 31.50 8.90
C PRO A 124 -19.37 30.91 7.68
N GLU A 125 -19.96 31.08 6.50
CA GLU A 125 -19.37 30.58 5.24
C GLU A 125 -18.00 31.20 4.94
N GLY A 126 -17.80 32.44 5.41
CA GLY A 126 -16.65 33.27 5.11
C GLY A 126 -16.97 34.37 4.10
N VAL A 127 -15.97 35.20 3.82
CA VAL A 127 -15.92 36.17 2.74
C VAL A 127 -14.80 35.79 1.78
N ASP A 128 -14.82 36.39 0.59
CA ASP A 128 -13.85 36.13 -0.49
C ASP A 128 -13.74 34.64 -0.84
N VAL A 129 -14.88 33.95 -0.82
CA VAL A 129 -14.95 32.51 -1.11
C VAL A 129 -14.60 32.27 -2.57
N GLN A 130 -13.49 31.57 -2.80
CA GLN A 130 -13.04 31.16 -4.13
C GLN A 130 -12.92 29.65 -4.16
N ARG A 131 -13.86 29.02 -4.85
CA ARG A 131 -13.91 27.57 -5.01
C ARG A 131 -13.81 27.21 -6.47
N LEU A 132 -12.65 26.69 -6.85
CA LEU A 132 -12.28 26.51 -8.25
C LEU A 132 -11.65 25.13 -8.45
N VAL A 133 -11.78 24.64 -9.67
CA VAL A 133 -11.10 23.46 -10.15
C VAL A 133 -9.97 23.87 -11.08
N PHE A 134 -8.84 23.19 -10.97
CA PHE A 134 -7.65 23.52 -11.72
C PHE A 134 -6.99 22.27 -12.32
N ASP A 135 -6.41 22.46 -13.50
CA ASP A 135 -5.28 21.67 -13.99
C ASP A 135 -3.97 22.20 -13.36
N GLU A 136 -2.82 21.64 -13.72
CA GLU A 136 -1.53 22.03 -13.13
C GLU A 136 -1.16 23.50 -13.41
N GLY A 137 -1.45 24.00 -14.62
CA GLY A 137 -1.14 25.36 -15.04
C GLY A 137 -1.98 26.42 -14.33
N GLY A 138 -3.30 26.18 -14.27
CA GLY A 138 -4.22 27.01 -13.50
C GLY A 138 -3.88 27.00 -12.00
N LEU A 139 -3.52 25.85 -11.45
CA LEU A 139 -3.09 25.72 -10.06
C LEU A 139 -1.80 26.51 -9.81
N PHE A 140 -0.81 26.42 -10.69
CA PHE A 140 0.45 27.16 -10.57
C PHE A 140 0.21 28.67 -10.54
N THR A 141 -0.59 29.16 -11.49
CA THR A 141 -0.97 30.57 -11.58
C THR A 141 -1.68 31.03 -10.31
N LYS A 142 -2.70 30.28 -9.88
CA LYS A 142 -3.48 30.61 -8.69
C LYS A 142 -2.64 30.57 -7.43
N LEU A 143 -1.80 29.56 -7.29
CA LEU A 143 -1.00 29.41 -6.09
C LEU A 143 -0.02 30.57 -5.97
N ARG A 144 0.59 31.07 -7.06
CA ARG A 144 1.53 32.22 -7.07
C ARG A 144 0.94 33.55 -6.61
N GLU A 145 -0.37 33.71 -6.66
CA GLU A 145 -1.01 34.90 -6.12
C GLU A 145 -0.76 34.98 -4.60
N ASN A 146 -0.23 36.12 -4.16
CA ASN A 146 -0.07 36.41 -2.73
C ASN A 146 -1.42 36.40 -2.02
N ARG A 147 -1.42 35.88 -0.79
CA ARG A 147 -2.61 35.78 0.05
C ARG A 147 -2.85 37.02 0.90
N THR A 148 -1.88 37.93 1.01
CA THR A 148 -1.98 39.10 1.91
C THR A 148 -2.06 40.43 1.18
N THR A 149 -1.66 40.50 -0.09
CA THR A 149 -1.67 41.76 -0.84
C THR A 149 -3.07 42.13 -1.29
N GLN A 150 -3.49 43.36 -0.99
CA GLN A 150 -4.68 43.95 -1.59
C GLN A 150 -4.55 43.92 -3.11
N SER A 151 -5.47 43.24 -3.78
CA SER A 151 -5.53 43.23 -5.24
C SER A 151 -5.61 44.66 -5.79
N PRO A 152 -5.00 44.94 -6.95
CA PRO A 152 -5.15 46.23 -7.62
C PRO A 152 -6.63 46.57 -7.83
N ALA A 153 -6.96 47.86 -7.81
CA ALA A 153 -8.34 48.35 -7.86
C ALA A 153 -9.12 47.69 -9.02
N GLY A 154 -10.13 46.87 -8.68
CA GLY A 154 -10.98 46.15 -9.63
C GLY A 154 -10.81 44.62 -9.66
N ALA A 155 -9.74 44.07 -9.07
CA ALA A 155 -9.57 42.62 -8.91
C ALA A 155 -10.08 42.16 -7.54
N THR A 156 -10.68 40.96 -7.47
CA THR A 156 -11.12 40.36 -6.21
C THR A 156 -9.90 40.15 -5.30
N PRO A 157 -9.92 40.64 -4.05
CA PRO A 157 -8.80 40.48 -3.13
C PRO A 157 -8.59 38.99 -2.79
N ASN A 158 -7.40 38.47 -3.05
CA ASN A 158 -7.02 37.09 -2.71
C ASN A 158 -6.63 36.98 -1.23
N ASN A 159 -7.51 37.34 -0.31
CA ASN A 159 -7.20 37.42 1.12
C ASN A 159 -7.45 36.11 1.88
N ALA A 160 -7.16 34.95 1.27
CA ALA A 160 -7.50 33.66 1.84
C ALA A 160 -6.76 33.42 3.17
N GLU A 161 -7.47 33.08 4.23
CA GLU A 161 -6.91 32.66 5.53
C GLU A 161 -6.94 31.14 5.66
N ARG A 162 -8.01 30.52 5.18
CA ARG A 162 -8.11 29.07 4.99
C ARG A 162 -7.92 28.75 3.52
N ARG A 163 -6.95 27.89 3.21
CA ARG A 163 -6.76 27.31 1.87
C ARG A 163 -6.83 25.80 1.97
N VAL A 164 -7.67 25.18 1.15
CA VAL A 164 -7.82 23.72 1.13
C VAL A 164 -7.68 23.20 -0.28
N LEU A 165 -6.86 22.18 -0.46
CA LEU A 165 -6.62 21.50 -1.73
C LEU A 165 -6.98 20.02 -1.60
N LEU A 166 -7.85 19.54 -2.49
CA LEU A 166 -7.99 18.11 -2.79
C LEU A 166 -7.33 17.86 -4.15
N ILE A 167 -6.35 16.97 -4.16
CA ILE A 167 -5.53 16.62 -5.32
C ILE A 167 -5.78 15.15 -5.65
N CYS A 168 -6.44 14.90 -6.77
CA CYS A 168 -6.68 13.55 -7.28
C CYS A 168 -5.52 13.12 -8.17
N ASP A 169 -4.97 11.94 -7.89
CA ASP A 169 -3.87 11.34 -8.65
C ASP A 169 -2.71 12.31 -8.95
N ILE A 170 -2.01 12.76 -7.91
CA ILE A 170 -0.94 13.77 -8.03
C ILE A 170 0.07 13.42 -9.13
N THR A 171 0.17 14.27 -10.16
CA THR A 171 1.10 14.09 -11.29
C THR A 171 2.50 14.63 -10.96
N PRO A 172 3.56 14.23 -11.70
CA PRO A 172 4.88 14.85 -11.59
C PRO A 172 4.84 16.37 -11.67
N LEU A 173 4.05 16.90 -12.61
CA LEU A 173 3.91 18.33 -12.84
C LEU A 173 3.17 19.01 -11.68
N CYS A 174 2.10 18.41 -11.17
CA CYS A 174 1.40 18.92 -9.99
C CYS A 174 2.32 18.93 -8.77
N ALA A 175 3.09 17.87 -8.55
CA ALA A 175 4.08 17.82 -7.47
C ALA A 175 5.12 18.94 -7.62
N LEU A 176 5.63 19.18 -8.84
CA LEU A 176 6.55 20.29 -9.10
C LEU A 176 5.92 21.65 -8.78
N VAL A 177 4.67 21.87 -9.17
CA VAL A 177 3.92 23.10 -8.83
C VAL A 177 3.84 23.31 -7.32
N LEU A 178 3.51 22.26 -6.55
CA LEU A 178 3.48 22.35 -5.08
C LEU A 178 4.87 22.65 -4.50
N THR A 179 5.93 22.01 -5.03
CA THR A 179 7.30 22.26 -4.55
C THR A 179 7.77 23.68 -4.83
N ALA A 180 7.39 24.27 -5.98
CA ALA A 180 7.75 25.63 -6.35
C ALA A 180 6.97 26.68 -5.52
N THR A 181 5.72 26.38 -5.16
CA THR A 181 4.79 27.34 -4.57
C THR A 181 4.57 27.20 -3.07
N VAL A 182 5.17 26.20 -2.42
CA VAL A 182 5.13 26.06 -0.97
C VAL A 182 5.88 27.21 -0.28
N ALA A 183 5.33 27.69 0.83
CA ALA A 183 6.02 28.63 1.71
C ALA A 183 7.35 28.03 2.19
N ILE A 184 8.43 28.83 2.19
CA ILE A 184 9.80 28.37 2.51
C ILE A 184 9.86 27.65 3.85
N ARG A 185 9.12 28.14 4.86
CA ARG A 185 9.07 27.53 6.20
C ARG A 185 8.48 26.11 6.22
N PHE A 186 7.63 25.77 5.25
CA PHE A 186 6.98 24.47 5.15
C PHE A 186 7.61 23.57 4.08
N LYS A 187 8.71 24.01 3.44
CA LYS A 187 9.48 23.27 2.44
C LYS A 187 9.79 21.85 2.88
N GLU A 188 10.31 21.71 4.10
CA GLU A 188 10.72 20.42 4.67
C GLU A 188 9.56 19.45 4.90
N PHE A 189 8.44 19.97 5.39
CA PHE A 189 7.24 19.18 5.59
C PHE A 189 6.62 18.75 4.26
N MET A 190 6.59 19.64 3.26
CA MET A 190 6.12 19.31 1.91
C MET A 190 7.01 18.26 1.24
N LYS A 191 8.33 18.38 1.37
CA LYS A 191 9.31 17.41 0.87
C LYS A 191 9.06 16.03 1.45
N ALA A 192 8.90 15.94 2.77
CA ALA A 192 8.61 14.69 3.45
C ALA A 192 7.22 14.12 3.11
N TYR A 193 6.20 14.97 3.04
CA TYR A 193 4.83 14.61 2.67
C TYR A 193 4.75 13.97 1.28
N LEU A 194 5.31 14.62 0.25
CA LEU A 194 5.30 14.10 -1.13
C LEU A 194 6.06 12.78 -1.22
N GLN A 195 7.23 12.70 -0.58
CA GLN A 195 8.01 11.46 -0.53
C GLN A 195 7.22 10.31 0.10
N ARG A 196 6.57 10.53 1.25
CA ARG A 196 5.77 9.51 1.95
C ARG A 196 4.56 9.07 1.14
N HIS A 197 3.93 9.99 0.40
CA HIS A 197 2.88 9.66 -0.56
C HIS A 197 3.41 8.78 -1.69
N LEU A 198 4.53 9.13 -2.31
CA LEU A 198 5.07 8.35 -3.43
C LEU A 198 5.47 6.93 -3.03
N ILE A 199 6.11 6.75 -1.87
CA ILE A 199 6.60 5.43 -1.42
C ILE A 199 5.56 4.59 -0.65
N ASN A 200 4.30 5.05 -0.57
CA ASN A 200 3.24 4.36 0.15
C ASN A 200 3.52 4.13 1.65
N ARG A 201 4.11 5.12 2.31
CA ARG A 201 4.50 5.03 3.73
C ARG A 201 3.37 5.52 4.64
N VAL A 202 3.00 4.66 5.60
CA VAL A 202 2.13 5.01 6.73
C VAL A 202 2.81 6.06 7.61
N TYR A 203 2.06 7.06 8.05
CA TYR A 203 2.55 8.07 8.96
C TYR A 203 1.38 8.79 9.64
N PHE A 204 1.54 9.15 10.91
CA PHE A 204 0.65 10.06 11.65
C PHE A 204 1.55 10.95 12.48
N ARG A 205 1.37 12.27 12.38
CA ARG A 205 2.10 13.18 13.25
C ARG A 205 1.46 14.54 13.44
N VAL A 206 1.65 15.11 14.62
CA VAL A 206 1.47 16.53 14.91
C VAL A 206 2.79 17.10 15.42
N VAL A 207 3.27 18.14 14.75
CA VAL A 207 4.48 18.87 15.11
C VAL A 207 4.09 20.30 15.44
N THR A 208 4.39 20.74 16.65
CA THR A 208 4.25 22.14 17.04
C THR A 208 5.63 22.76 17.23
N ASN A 209 5.88 23.82 16.48
CA ASN A 209 7.05 24.67 16.63
C ASN A 209 6.65 25.98 17.32
N HIS A 210 7.61 26.84 17.63
CA HIS A 210 7.33 28.13 18.27
C HIS A 210 6.44 29.06 17.40
N ASP A 211 6.46 28.87 16.08
CA ASP A 211 5.93 29.80 15.09
C ASP A 211 5.03 29.15 14.03
N SER A 212 4.82 27.84 14.11
CA SER A 212 3.95 27.10 13.21
C SER A 212 3.52 25.78 13.82
N PHE A 213 2.47 25.18 13.27
CA PHE A 213 2.09 23.80 13.52
C PHE A 213 1.90 23.04 12.21
N VAL A 214 2.10 21.74 12.28
CA VAL A 214 1.91 20.80 11.18
C VAL A 214 1.16 19.59 11.70
N MET A 215 0.12 19.16 11.00
CA MET A 215 -0.61 17.93 11.26
C MET A 215 -0.63 17.11 9.98
N GLU A 216 -0.21 15.85 10.05
CA GLU A 216 0.01 15.03 8.88
C GLU A 216 -0.49 13.61 9.13
N PHE A 217 -1.16 13.01 8.15
CA PHE A 217 -1.39 11.58 8.14
C PHE A 217 -1.29 11.00 6.72
N HIS A 218 -0.92 9.73 6.66
CA HIS A 218 -0.82 8.93 5.46
C HIS A 218 -1.49 7.58 5.71
N LEU A 219 -2.56 7.31 4.99
CA LEU A 219 -3.38 6.10 5.07
C LEU A 219 -3.24 5.27 3.79
N PRO A 220 -2.22 4.41 3.69
CA PRO A 220 -2.19 3.32 2.72
C PRO A 220 -3.37 2.34 2.91
N TYR A 221 -3.98 1.95 1.81
CA TYR A 221 -5.02 0.93 1.79
C TYR A 221 -4.96 0.09 0.51
N MET A 222 -5.70 -1.02 0.53
CA MET A 222 -5.90 -1.87 -0.63
C MET A 222 -7.34 -1.70 -1.11
N ALA A 223 -7.53 -1.62 -2.43
CA ALA A 223 -8.85 -1.56 -3.05
C ALA A 223 -9.00 -2.66 -4.10
N VAL A 224 -10.17 -3.29 -4.19
CA VAL A 224 -10.46 -4.34 -5.18
C VAL A 224 -11.43 -3.84 -6.25
N ARG A 225 -11.16 -4.11 -7.52
CA ARG A 225 -12.05 -3.80 -8.65
C ARG A 225 -12.09 -4.97 -9.64
N ASP A 226 -13.16 -5.07 -10.42
CA ASP A 226 -13.34 -6.15 -11.41
C ASP A 226 -12.74 -5.81 -12.79
N ARG A 227 -12.12 -4.64 -12.94
CA ARG A 227 -11.41 -4.24 -14.16
C ARG A 227 -9.99 -3.82 -13.82
N SER A 228 -9.06 -4.20 -14.68
CA SER A 228 -7.68 -3.72 -14.64
C SER A 228 -7.62 -2.28 -15.14
N THR A 229 -7.04 -1.40 -14.33
CA THR A 229 -6.73 -0.01 -14.71
C THR A 229 -5.26 0.26 -14.38
N THR A 230 -4.55 0.90 -15.29
CA THR A 230 -3.15 1.27 -15.07
C THR A 230 -3.08 2.66 -14.45
N ASP A 231 -2.21 2.82 -13.46
CA ASP A 231 -1.88 4.15 -12.93
C ASP A 231 -1.07 4.93 -13.97
N HIS A 232 -1.65 6.02 -14.48
CA HIS A 232 -1.02 6.86 -15.49
C HIS A 232 0.28 7.52 -15.00
N ARG A 233 0.49 7.60 -13.68
CA ARG A 233 1.70 8.14 -13.05
C ARG A 233 2.79 7.08 -12.90
N ASN A 234 2.45 5.81 -13.12
CA ASN A 234 3.34 4.66 -12.92
C ASN A 234 3.92 4.55 -11.50
N ILE A 235 3.18 5.01 -10.47
CA ILE A 235 3.59 4.91 -9.05
C ILE A 235 2.87 3.78 -8.30
N ARG A 236 1.76 3.26 -8.85
CA ARG A 236 1.03 2.09 -8.34
C ARG A 236 0.88 1.05 -9.45
N ALA A 237 0.88 -0.23 -9.05
CA ALA A 237 0.65 -1.34 -9.97
C ALA A 237 -0.68 -2.05 -9.63
N PRO A 238 -1.43 -2.52 -10.65
CA PRO A 238 -2.48 -3.50 -10.45
C PRO A 238 -1.87 -4.85 -10.09
N TYR A 239 -2.54 -5.58 -9.19
CA TYR A 239 -2.20 -6.96 -8.87
C TYR A 239 -3.41 -7.85 -9.08
N GLU A 240 -3.20 -9.01 -9.70
CA GLU A 240 -4.26 -10.01 -9.83
C GLU A 240 -4.65 -10.57 -8.46
N MET A 241 -5.95 -10.60 -8.19
CA MET A 241 -6.50 -11.29 -7.03
C MET A 241 -6.48 -12.81 -7.29
N LEU A 242 -6.31 -13.63 -6.24
CA LEU A 242 -6.28 -15.10 -6.34
C LEU A 242 -7.45 -15.65 -7.16
N LYS A 243 -7.28 -16.59 -8.08
CA LYS A 243 -8.38 -17.06 -8.94
C LYS A 243 -9.32 -18.04 -8.23
N THR A 244 -10.62 -17.92 -8.44
CA THR A 244 -11.62 -18.92 -8.01
C THR A 244 -11.32 -20.28 -8.65
N LEU A 245 -11.58 -21.38 -7.95
CA LEU A 245 -11.24 -22.73 -8.42
C LEU A 245 -11.93 -23.08 -9.76
N GLU A 246 -13.15 -22.58 -9.96
CA GLU A 246 -13.96 -22.77 -11.19
C GLU A 246 -13.42 -22.01 -12.41
N MET A 247 -12.71 -20.90 -12.21
CA MET A 247 -12.20 -20.05 -13.31
C MET A 247 -10.88 -20.56 -13.91
N GLU A 248 -10.26 -21.58 -13.32
CA GLU A 248 -9.06 -22.20 -13.90
C GLU A 248 -9.40 -23.12 -15.08
N THR A 249 -10.67 -23.51 -15.23
CA THR A 249 -11.14 -24.40 -16.31
C THR A 249 -11.88 -23.65 -17.42
N THR A 250 -12.23 -22.38 -17.22
CA THR A 250 -12.99 -21.57 -18.19
C THR A 250 -12.34 -20.20 -18.43
N THR A 251 -12.11 -19.86 -19.70
CA THR A 251 -11.35 -18.68 -20.17
C THR A 251 -12.07 -17.33 -19.97
N THR A 252 -13.02 -17.22 -19.04
CA THR A 252 -13.95 -16.08 -18.96
C THR A 252 -13.64 -15.08 -17.83
N LEU A 253 -12.89 -14.03 -18.20
CA LEU A 253 -13.17 -12.58 -18.08
C LEU A 253 -13.62 -11.90 -16.77
N ASN A 254 -13.64 -12.54 -15.59
CA ASN A 254 -13.88 -11.85 -14.32
C ASN A 254 -12.65 -11.86 -13.40
N ASP A 255 -11.51 -11.45 -13.95
CA ASP A 255 -10.31 -11.22 -13.16
C ASP A 255 -10.50 -9.97 -12.30
N SER A 256 -10.72 -10.17 -10.99
CA SER A 256 -10.65 -9.08 -10.03
C SER A 256 -9.19 -8.71 -9.79
N PHE A 257 -8.91 -7.42 -9.72
CA PHE A 257 -7.60 -6.85 -9.42
C PHE A 257 -7.67 -6.13 -8.09
N TYR A 258 -6.57 -6.14 -7.33
CA TYR A 258 -6.39 -5.26 -6.21
C TYR A 258 -5.29 -4.24 -6.46
N TYR A 259 -5.46 -3.07 -5.87
CA TYR A 259 -4.62 -1.90 -6.07
C TYR A 259 -4.08 -1.44 -4.73
N GLN A 260 -2.81 -1.03 -4.73
CA GLN A 260 -2.30 -0.19 -3.66
C GLN A 260 -2.75 1.24 -3.91
N ALA A 261 -3.29 1.85 -2.87
CA ALA A 261 -3.76 3.22 -2.89
C ALA A 261 -3.40 3.92 -1.58
N GLN A 262 -3.37 5.24 -1.60
CA GLN A 262 -3.08 6.03 -0.42
C GLN A 262 -3.91 7.31 -0.38
N ILE A 263 -4.38 7.64 0.82
CA ILE A 263 -4.86 8.98 1.16
C ILE A 263 -3.76 9.66 1.99
N SER A 264 -3.38 10.87 1.64
CA SER A 264 -2.34 11.63 2.33
C SER A 264 -2.81 13.03 2.63
N PHE A 265 -2.78 13.43 3.90
CA PHE A 265 -3.24 14.71 4.36
C PHE A 265 -2.12 15.46 5.08
N LEU A 266 -1.90 16.71 4.71
CA LEU A 266 -0.96 17.63 5.34
C LEU A 266 -1.69 18.94 5.63
N LEU A 267 -1.65 19.37 6.87
CA LEU A 267 -2.16 20.67 7.30
C LEU A 267 -1.01 21.46 7.93
N THR A 268 -0.73 22.63 7.38
CA THR A 268 0.31 23.54 7.85
C THR A 268 -0.33 24.88 8.23
N GLY A 269 0.05 25.47 9.36
CA GLY A 269 -0.45 26.77 9.76
C GLY A 269 0.47 27.54 10.68
N VAL A 270 0.29 28.86 10.71
CA VAL A 270 1.02 29.75 11.64
C VAL A 270 0.20 30.07 12.88
N ASP A 271 -1.12 30.01 12.74
CA ASP A 271 -2.12 30.13 13.79
C ASP A 271 -3.43 29.44 13.32
N GLU A 272 -4.46 29.42 14.16
CA GLU A 272 -5.74 28.77 13.84
C GLU A 272 -6.56 29.51 12.76
N TRP A 273 -6.12 30.68 12.33
CA TRP A 273 -6.77 31.51 11.32
C TRP A 273 -6.16 31.29 9.94
N HIS A 274 -4.83 31.33 9.85
CA HIS A 274 -4.08 31.24 8.60
C HIS A 274 -3.40 29.88 8.46
N TRP A 275 -4.04 28.99 7.71
CA TRP A 275 -3.58 27.63 7.48
C TRP A 275 -3.92 27.12 6.07
N THR A 276 -3.18 26.11 5.66
CA THR A 276 -3.33 25.42 4.38
C THR A 276 -3.42 23.92 4.60
N ALA A 277 -4.38 23.27 3.95
CA ALA A 277 -4.49 21.82 3.94
C ALA A 277 -4.35 21.26 2.52
N TYR A 278 -3.58 20.18 2.39
CA TYR A 278 -3.36 19.41 1.17
C TYR A 278 -3.87 17.99 1.40
N CYS A 279 -4.71 17.49 0.50
CA CYS A 279 -5.22 16.14 0.54
C CYS A 279 -4.96 15.46 -0.81
N CYS A 280 -3.93 14.62 -0.89
CA CYS A 280 -3.64 13.80 -2.06
C CYS A 280 -4.38 12.46 -1.93
N VAL A 281 -5.12 12.09 -2.97
CA VAL A 281 -5.89 10.84 -3.01
C VAL A 281 -5.60 10.09 -4.31
N ASP A 282 -5.33 8.79 -4.19
CA ASP A 282 -5.25 7.89 -5.33
C ASP A 282 -6.67 7.52 -5.81
N THR A 283 -7.01 7.90 -7.04
CA THR A 283 -8.35 7.79 -7.65
C THR A 283 -8.36 7.04 -8.97
N PHE A 284 -7.20 6.70 -9.54
CA PHE A 284 -7.04 6.10 -10.87
C PHE A 284 -7.85 4.81 -11.11
N PHE A 285 -8.24 4.10 -10.04
CA PHE A 285 -9.03 2.87 -10.08
C PHE A 285 -10.52 3.08 -9.72
N GLY A 286 -10.99 4.33 -9.76
CA GLY A 286 -12.41 4.70 -9.60
C GLY A 286 -12.93 4.64 -8.16
N SER A 287 -12.08 4.82 -7.14
CA SER A 287 -12.49 4.91 -5.73
C SER A 287 -13.22 6.21 -5.37
N GLU A 288 -12.94 7.28 -6.08
CA GLU A 288 -13.22 8.64 -5.62
C GLU A 288 -13.98 9.46 -6.66
N ARG A 289 -14.67 10.50 -6.18
CA ARG A 289 -15.38 11.45 -7.06
C ARG A 289 -14.39 12.47 -7.62
N SER A 290 -14.67 12.97 -8.83
CA SER A 290 -13.85 14.01 -9.45
C SER A 290 -13.97 15.34 -8.71
N PRO A 291 -12.97 16.24 -8.80
CA PRO A 291 -13.05 17.59 -8.24
C PRO A 291 -14.32 18.36 -8.60
N GLU A 292 -14.81 18.24 -9.84
CA GLU A 292 -16.02 18.90 -10.33
C GLU A 292 -17.29 18.35 -9.67
N TRP A 293 -17.30 17.05 -9.34
CA TRP A 293 -18.41 16.45 -8.62
C TRP A 293 -18.57 17.11 -7.25
N TYR A 294 -17.46 17.40 -6.56
CA TYR A 294 -17.48 18.10 -5.27
C TYR A 294 -17.97 19.54 -5.37
N ILE A 295 -17.59 20.25 -6.44
CA ILE A 295 -18.10 21.60 -6.71
C ILE A 295 -19.61 21.55 -6.97
N SER A 296 -20.06 20.71 -7.91
CA SER A 296 -21.47 20.64 -8.31
C SER A 296 -22.42 20.22 -7.19
N ARG A 297 -21.91 19.52 -6.17
CA ARG A 297 -22.67 19.10 -4.99
C ARG A 297 -22.48 19.99 -3.78
N GLU A 298 -21.72 21.08 -3.90
CA GLU A 298 -21.46 22.02 -2.81
C GLU A 298 -20.87 21.33 -1.55
N PHE A 299 -20.04 20.31 -1.76
CA PHE A 299 -19.48 19.48 -0.70
C PHE A 299 -17.98 19.70 -0.52
N ASP A 300 -17.50 19.69 0.71
CA ASP A 300 -16.06 19.75 0.97
C ASP A 300 -15.34 18.48 0.47
N GLY A 301 -14.31 18.67 -0.35
CA GLY A 301 -13.62 17.59 -1.07
C GLY A 301 -12.77 16.69 -0.17
N PRO A 302 -11.84 17.24 0.65
CA PRO A 302 -10.96 16.42 1.48
C PRO A 302 -11.68 15.47 2.45
N PRO A 303 -12.83 15.80 3.07
CA PRO A 303 -13.60 14.85 3.87
C PRO A 303 -14.45 13.84 3.04
N ALA A 304 -14.22 13.71 1.73
CA ALA A 304 -15.01 12.92 0.80
C ALA A 304 -16.51 13.30 0.81
N GLY A 305 -16.79 14.60 0.84
CA GLY A 305 -18.15 15.15 0.83
C GLY A 305 -18.94 14.95 2.12
N GLY A 306 -18.26 14.72 3.24
CA GLY A 306 -18.89 14.60 4.55
C GLY A 306 -19.51 15.89 5.10
N ARG A 307 -19.28 17.04 4.47
CA ARG A 307 -19.77 18.35 4.96
C ARG A 307 -20.12 19.28 3.81
N VAL A 308 -21.19 20.04 4.00
CA VAL A 308 -21.65 21.07 3.05
C VAL A 308 -20.73 22.28 3.14
N GLN A 309 -20.40 22.87 1.99
CA GLN A 309 -19.47 23.98 1.86
C GLN A 309 -19.96 25.26 2.57
N SER A 310 -21.27 25.46 2.71
CA SER A 310 -21.84 26.66 3.34
C SER A 310 -21.53 26.74 4.84
N PHE A 311 -21.07 25.64 5.44
CA PHE A 311 -20.73 25.53 6.86
C PHE A 311 -19.30 25.00 7.02
N PRO A 312 -18.26 25.74 6.60
CA PRO A 312 -16.88 25.26 6.61
C PRO A 312 -16.38 25.03 8.04
N LEU A 313 -15.38 24.16 8.17
CA LEU A 313 -14.64 24.00 9.42
C LEU A 313 -13.45 24.95 9.43
N TRP A 314 -13.50 25.91 10.35
CA TRP A 314 -12.47 26.93 10.51
C TRP A 314 -11.33 26.47 11.43
N ASN A 315 -11.62 25.66 12.44
CA ASN A 315 -10.62 25.21 13.41
C ASN A 315 -9.74 24.12 12.74
N PRO A 316 -8.42 24.32 12.62
CA PRO A 316 -7.56 23.36 11.92
C PRO A 316 -7.48 22.01 12.64
N ARG A 317 -7.57 21.98 13.98
CA ARG A 317 -7.57 20.74 14.76
C ARG A 317 -8.85 19.94 14.52
N GLU A 318 -10.00 20.62 14.56
CA GLU A 318 -11.27 20.01 14.19
C GLU A 318 -11.25 19.51 12.75
N TYR A 319 -10.73 20.33 11.83
CA TYR A 319 -10.64 19.98 10.41
C TYR A 319 -9.82 18.72 10.20
N PHE A 320 -8.65 18.62 10.83
CA PHE A 320 -7.81 17.44 10.79
C PHE A 320 -8.53 16.19 11.30
N LEU A 321 -9.16 16.24 12.48
CA LEU A 321 -9.92 15.11 13.03
C LEU A 321 -11.09 14.72 12.13
N PHE A 322 -11.79 15.70 11.58
CA PHE A 322 -12.91 15.45 10.69
C PHE A 322 -12.45 14.75 9.40
N VAL A 323 -11.41 15.27 8.73
CA VAL A 323 -10.87 14.62 7.53
C VAL A 323 -10.33 13.23 7.86
N LEU A 324 -9.61 13.07 8.97
CA LEU A 324 -9.08 11.78 9.42
C LEU A 324 -10.20 10.76 9.64
N SER A 325 -11.26 11.12 10.38
CA SER A 325 -12.40 10.21 10.62
C SER A 325 -13.07 9.76 9.32
N ARG A 326 -13.27 10.67 8.36
CA ARG A 326 -13.89 10.34 7.08
C ARG A 326 -13.00 9.48 6.19
N ARG A 327 -11.71 9.81 6.12
CA ARG A 327 -10.75 9.10 5.26
C ARG A 327 -10.33 7.76 5.83
N LEU A 328 -10.26 7.63 7.15
CA LEU A 328 -10.05 6.34 7.81
C LEU A 328 -11.25 5.42 7.57
N ASN A 329 -12.48 5.93 7.70
CA ASN A 329 -13.67 5.15 7.37
C ASN A 329 -13.67 4.64 5.92
N GLN A 330 -13.26 5.48 4.97
CA GLN A 330 -13.11 5.08 3.56
C GLN A 330 -12.06 3.97 3.41
N ALA A 331 -10.87 4.16 3.99
CA ALA A 331 -9.81 3.16 3.95
C ALA A 331 -10.24 1.83 4.58
N THR A 332 -10.95 1.88 5.71
CA THR A 332 -11.50 0.70 6.39
C THR A 332 -12.49 -0.04 5.51
N LYS A 333 -13.43 0.66 4.85
CA LYS A 333 -14.37 0.02 3.91
C LYS A 333 -13.67 -0.70 2.75
N GLU A 334 -12.65 -0.07 2.16
CA GLU A 334 -11.88 -0.68 1.07
C GLU A 334 -11.10 -1.91 1.56
N TRP A 335 -10.51 -1.83 2.76
CA TRP A 335 -9.89 -2.98 3.42
C TRP A 335 -10.87 -4.12 3.67
N THR A 336 -12.04 -3.83 4.26
CA THR A 336 -13.08 -4.83 4.50
C THR A 336 -13.48 -5.51 3.19
N ASN A 337 -13.70 -4.74 2.11
CA ASN A 337 -14.07 -5.30 0.80
C ASN A 337 -12.98 -6.22 0.23
N VAL A 338 -11.71 -5.81 0.30
CA VAL A 338 -10.58 -6.61 -0.18
C VAL A 338 -10.42 -7.89 0.64
N VAL A 339 -10.49 -7.81 1.97
CA VAL A 339 -10.32 -8.95 2.86
C VAL A 339 -11.46 -9.93 2.70
N LEU A 340 -12.72 -9.48 2.66
CA LEU A 340 -13.88 -10.36 2.43
C LEU A 340 -13.79 -11.07 1.08
N ARG A 341 -13.36 -10.35 0.02
CA ARG A 341 -13.16 -10.97 -1.30
C ARG A 341 -12.04 -12.02 -1.26
N LEU A 342 -10.94 -11.73 -0.55
CA LEU A 342 -9.84 -12.68 -0.39
C LEU A 342 -10.28 -13.92 0.40
N GLU A 343 -10.93 -13.73 1.55
CA GLU A 343 -11.42 -14.82 2.41
C GLU A 343 -12.37 -15.75 1.67
N SER A 344 -13.33 -15.20 0.92
CA SER A 344 -14.23 -16.02 0.10
C SER A 344 -13.49 -16.94 -0.87
N ARG A 345 -12.37 -16.49 -1.45
CA ARG A 345 -11.57 -17.31 -2.37
C ARG A 345 -10.69 -18.32 -1.63
N LEU A 346 -10.22 -17.96 -0.44
CA LEU A 346 -9.44 -18.87 0.41
C LEU A 346 -10.32 -20.01 0.95
N ASP A 347 -11.59 -19.73 1.27
CA ASP A 347 -12.56 -20.74 1.72
C ASP A 347 -12.78 -21.83 0.67
N GLU A 348 -12.85 -21.47 -0.62
CA GLU A 348 -12.94 -22.46 -1.71
C GLU A 348 -11.75 -23.42 -1.71
N TYR A 349 -10.53 -22.91 -1.51
CA TYR A 349 -9.33 -23.74 -1.45
C TYR A 349 -9.30 -24.63 -0.22
N GLU A 350 -9.74 -24.12 0.93
CA GLU A 350 -9.81 -24.88 2.17
C GLU A 350 -10.80 -26.05 2.04
N VAL A 351 -11.99 -25.80 1.48
CA VAL A 351 -12.99 -26.84 1.20
C VAL A 351 -12.43 -27.89 0.25
N ALA A 352 -11.79 -27.47 -0.85
CA ALA A 352 -11.17 -28.39 -1.80
C ALA A 352 -10.10 -29.27 -1.14
N TYR A 353 -9.23 -28.67 -0.31
CA TYR A 353 -8.19 -29.38 0.43
C TYR A 353 -8.76 -30.43 1.40
N VAL A 354 -9.80 -30.09 2.17
CA VAL A 354 -10.45 -31.02 3.10
C VAL A 354 -11.11 -32.18 2.36
N LEU A 355 -11.77 -31.92 1.23
CA LEU A 355 -12.36 -32.97 0.39
C LEU A 355 -11.30 -33.93 -0.17
N GLU A 356 -10.14 -33.42 -0.58
CA GLU A 356 -9.03 -34.26 -1.05
C GLU A 356 -8.47 -35.15 0.05
N ILE A 357 -8.31 -34.64 1.27
CA ILE A 357 -7.91 -35.44 2.43
C ILE A 357 -8.94 -36.54 2.69
N ARG A 358 -10.24 -36.17 2.75
CA ARG A 358 -11.32 -37.10 3.08
C ARG A 358 -11.43 -38.23 2.05
N ASN A 359 -11.24 -37.92 0.78
CA ASN A 359 -11.34 -38.89 -0.30
C ASN A 359 -10.07 -39.76 -0.43
N GLY A 360 -9.07 -39.59 0.43
CA GLY A 360 -7.77 -40.27 0.31
C GLY A 360 -7.04 -39.91 -0.98
N GLN A 361 -7.48 -38.85 -1.66
CA GLN A 361 -7.00 -38.43 -2.96
C GLN A 361 -5.83 -37.47 -2.88
N PHE A 362 -5.28 -37.22 -1.67
CA PHE A 362 -4.23 -36.24 -1.40
C PHE A 362 -3.19 -36.24 -2.53
N SER A 363 -3.39 -35.29 -3.43
CA SER A 363 -2.97 -35.44 -4.82
C SER A 363 -1.51 -35.04 -4.86
N TYR A 364 -0.68 -35.96 -5.36
CA TYR A 364 0.70 -35.68 -5.70
C TYR A 364 0.73 -34.45 -6.60
N ASP A 365 1.28 -33.35 -6.11
CA ASP A 365 1.37 -32.08 -6.86
C ASP A 365 2.51 -32.16 -7.88
N LYS A 366 2.38 -33.06 -8.86
CA LYS A 366 3.42 -33.38 -9.85
C LYS A 366 3.90 -32.15 -10.63
N ASP A 367 3.01 -31.16 -10.81
CA ASP A 367 3.26 -29.95 -11.58
C ASP A 367 3.54 -28.73 -10.68
N PHE A 368 3.62 -28.89 -9.35
CA PHE A 368 3.75 -27.82 -8.36
C PHE A 368 2.64 -26.75 -8.38
N LYS A 369 1.54 -26.97 -9.10
CA LYS A 369 0.48 -25.97 -9.31
C LYS A 369 -0.19 -25.58 -7.99
N LYS A 370 -0.46 -26.56 -7.12
CA LYS A 370 -1.10 -26.31 -5.81
C LYS A 370 -0.14 -25.62 -4.85
N THR A 371 1.11 -26.05 -4.85
CA THR A 371 2.18 -25.46 -4.02
C THR A 371 2.42 -24.00 -4.40
N THR A 372 2.51 -23.69 -5.70
CA THR A 372 2.61 -22.31 -6.20
C THR A 372 1.39 -21.48 -5.80
N ARG A 373 0.18 -22.04 -5.88
CA ARG A 373 -1.05 -21.35 -5.48
C ARG A 373 -1.09 -20.99 -4.00
N TYR A 374 -0.80 -21.94 -3.11
CA TYR A 374 -0.75 -21.67 -1.66
C TYR A 374 0.36 -20.69 -1.32
N THR A 375 1.49 -20.76 -2.01
CA THR A 375 2.59 -19.80 -1.86
C THR A 375 2.13 -18.40 -2.26
N TRP A 376 1.43 -18.25 -3.38
CA TRP A 376 0.84 -16.98 -3.80
C TRP A 376 -0.18 -16.46 -2.78
N ALA A 377 -1.09 -17.33 -2.30
CA ALA A 377 -2.08 -16.98 -1.26
C ALA A 377 -1.41 -16.40 -0.01
N LEU A 378 -0.36 -17.08 0.46
CA LEU A 378 0.43 -16.64 1.61
C LEU A 378 1.15 -15.32 1.35
N CYS A 379 1.68 -15.09 0.15
CA CYS A 379 2.29 -13.81 -0.22
C CYS A 379 1.28 -12.66 -0.15
N VAL A 380 0.07 -12.84 -0.68
CA VAL A 380 -0.99 -11.82 -0.63
C VAL A 380 -1.45 -11.57 0.81
N LEU A 381 -1.72 -12.64 1.57
CA LEU A 381 -2.12 -12.57 2.97
C LEU A 381 -1.10 -11.82 3.83
N ARG A 382 0.19 -12.17 3.71
CA ARG A 382 1.29 -11.50 4.45
C ARG A 382 1.41 -10.03 4.06
N ARG A 383 1.32 -9.70 2.76
CA ARG A 383 1.35 -8.31 2.28
C ARG A 383 0.24 -7.47 2.89
N PHE A 384 -0.98 -8.01 2.97
CA PHE A 384 -2.13 -7.30 3.54
C PHE A 384 -1.99 -7.15 5.06
N HIS A 385 -1.61 -8.24 5.74
CA HIS A 385 -1.34 -8.23 7.18
C HIS A 385 -0.28 -7.18 7.56
N ASP A 386 0.85 -7.14 6.84
CA ASP A 386 1.97 -6.27 7.17
C ASP A 386 1.65 -4.80 6.93
N LEU A 387 0.85 -4.47 5.92
CA LEU A 387 0.41 -3.10 5.68
C LEU A 387 -0.56 -2.62 6.77
N LEU A 388 -1.53 -3.46 7.16
CA LEU A 388 -2.44 -3.17 8.28
C LEU A 388 -1.69 -3.03 9.60
N LEU A 389 -0.71 -3.91 9.86
CA LEU A 389 0.12 -3.84 11.05
C LEU A 389 0.83 -2.48 11.15
N LYS A 390 1.48 -2.03 10.07
CA LYS A 390 2.14 -0.72 10.03
C LYS A 390 1.18 0.43 10.31
N THR A 391 -0.04 0.39 9.74
CA THR A 391 -1.08 1.39 10.00
C THR A 391 -1.48 1.44 11.47
N LEU A 392 -1.66 0.26 12.08
CA LEU A 392 -2.08 0.13 13.47
C LEU A 392 -0.98 0.55 14.45
N GLU A 393 0.28 0.18 14.20
CA GLU A 393 1.43 0.59 15.02
C GLU A 393 1.63 2.11 14.97
N ALA A 394 1.57 2.71 13.77
CA ALA A 394 1.70 4.15 13.62
C ALA A 394 0.54 4.92 14.27
N TRP A 395 -0.69 4.36 14.20
CA TRP A 395 -1.83 4.90 14.93
C TRP A 395 -1.64 4.82 16.44
N GLU A 396 -1.18 3.68 16.97
CA GLU A 396 -0.96 3.48 18.41
C GLU A 396 0.07 4.47 18.97
N GLU A 397 1.19 4.67 18.25
CA GLU A 397 2.20 5.66 18.61
C GLU A 397 1.59 7.07 18.68
N PHE A 398 0.87 7.49 17.63
CA PHE A 398 0.17 8.78 17.57
C PHE A 398 -0.87 8.94 18.70
N ALA A 399 -1.71 7.93 18.91
CA ALA A 399 -2.76 7.93 19.91
C ALA A 399 -2.23 8.03 21.35
N SER A 400 -1.07 7.43 21.63
CA SER A 400 -0.45 7.41 22.96
C SER A 400 0.13 8.76 23.40
N GLY A 401 0.50 9.63 22.44
CA GLY A 401 1.16 10.90 22.70
C GLY A 401 0.43 12.09 22.12
N GLU A 402 0.48 12.22 20.80
CA GLU A 402 0.13 13.44 20.06
C GLU A 402 -1.37 13.69 19.95
N LEU A 403 -2.22 12.68 20.20
CA LEU A 403 -3.67 12.86 20.26
C LEU A 403 -4.10 13.89 21.33
N LYS A 404 -3.28 14.11 22.35
CA LYS A 404 -3.52 15.12 23.40
C LYS A 404 -3.47 16.56 22.90
N TYR A 405 -2.88 16.83 21.72
CA TYR A 405 -2.98 18.15 21.09
C TYR A 405 -4.42 18.54 20.73
N PHE A 406 -5.32 17.57 20.67
CA PHE A 406 -6.72 17.75 20.33
C PHE A 406 -7.63 17.84 21.57
N ASP A 407 -7.07 17.92 22.77
CA ASP A 407 -7.84 18.22 23.97
C ASP A 407 -8.34 19.67 23.92
N THR A 408 -9.66 19.88 24.08
CA THR A 408 -10.25 21.22 23.90
C THR A 408 -10.43 21.97 25.20
N ASN A 409 -10.56 21.28 26.34
CA ASN A 409 -10.98 21.83 27.63
C ASN A 409 -12.34 22.56 27.57
N SER A 410 -13.21 22.19 26.63
CA SER A 410 -14.52 22.79 26.41
C SER A 410 -15.57 21.69 26.21
N GLU A 411 -16.55 21.62 27.11
CA GLU A 411 -17.62 20.59 27.04
C GLU A 411 -18.43 20.62 25.73
N VAL A 412 -18.51 21.77 25.07
CA VAL A 412 -19.22 21.90 23.77
C VAL A 412 -18.39 21.26 22.65
N LEU A 413 -17.10 21.59 22.59
CA LEU A 413 -16.21 21.06 21.56
C LEU A 413 -15.91 19.58 21.79
N ASP A 414 -15.68 19.17 23.04
CA ASP A 414 -15.44 17.76 23.39
C ASP A 414 -16.60 16.88 22.91
N ARG A 415 -17.87 17.28 23.17
CA ARG A 415 -19.04 16.55 22.67
C ARG A 415 -19.13 16.46 21.15
N LEU A 416 -18.68 17.50 20.43
CA LEU A 416 -18.69 17.51 18.97
C LEU A 416 -17.59 16.61 18.40
N TRP A 417 -16.39 16.68 19.00
CA TRP A 417 -15.20 15.96 18.57
C TRP A 417 -15.25 14.48 18.99
N ASP A 418 -15.96 14.14 20.08
CA ASP A 418 -16.24 12.77 20.51
C ASP A 418 -16.81 11.93 19.37
N ARG A 419 -17.65 12.49 18.49
CA ARG A 419 -18.16 11.76 17.32
C ARG A 419 -17.07 11.42 16.30
N TYR A 420 -16.09 12.30 16.13
CA TYR A 420 -14.95 12.02 15.25
C TYR A 420 -14.05 10.96 15.88
N TYR A 421 -13.79 11.06 17.20
CA TYR A 421 -13.05 10.04 17.94
C TYR A 421 -13.74 8.68 17.86
N GLU A 422 -15.04 8.60 18.16
CA GLU A 422 -15.83 7.38 18.08
C GLU A 422 -15.73 6.75 16.69
N SER A 423 -15.89 7.54 15.62
CA SER A 423 -15.70 7.05 14.25
C SER A 423 -14.31 6.48 14.04
N ILE A 424 -13.26 7.23 14.41
CA ILE A 424 -11.87 6.82 14.25
C ILE A 424 -11.59 5.53 15.02
N PHE A 425 -11.96 5.44 16.30
CA PHE A 425 -11.72 4.26 17.12
C PHE A 425 -12.51 3.04 16.64
N ASN A 426 -13.73 3.23 16.13
CA ASN A 426 -14.49 2.15 15.51
C ASN A 426 -13.79 1.64 14.24
N ASP A 427 -13.34 2.55 13.38
CA ASP A 427 -12.63 2.19 12.15
C ASP A 427 -11.29 1.49 12.45
N VAL A 428 -10.52 1.95 13.45
CA VAL A 428 -9.29 1.26 13.91
C VAL A 428 -9.59 -0.12 14.48
N SER A 429 -10.69 -0.26 15.25
CA SER A 429 -11.10 -1.54 15.81
C SER A 429 -11.45 -2.56 14.73
N GLU A 430 -12.09 -2.11 13.65
CA GLU A 430 -12.36 -2.94 12.46
C GLU A 430 -11.06 -3.35 11.77
N LEU A 431 -10.11 -2.43 11.55
CA LEU A 431 -8.79 -2.77 10.99
C LEU A 431 -8.03 -3.80 11.86
N LEU A 432 -8.14 -3.71 13.20
CA LEU A 432 -7.59 -4.71 14.13
C LEU A 432 -8.28 -6.07 13.99
N TYR A 433 -9.59 -6.09 13.76
CA TYR A 433 -10.31 -7.32 13.48
C TYR A 433 -9.84 -7.97 12.17
N LEU A 434 -9.79 -7.21 11.07
CA LEU A 434 -9.31 -7.68 9.78
C LEU A 434 -7.87 -8.23 9.85
N ARG A 435 -6.96 -7.53 10.53
CA ARG A 435 -5.59 -8.00 10.75
C ARG A 435 -5.56 -9.36 11.46
N ARG A 436 -6.36 -9.53 12.51
CA ARG A 436 -6.44 -10.80 13.25
C ARG A 436 -6.96 -11.92 12.37
N SER A 437 -7.97 -11.65 11.54
CA SER A 437 -8.49 -12.64 10.58
C SER A 437 -7.42 -13.07 9.57
N LEU A 438 -6.71 -12.10 8.98
CA LEU A 438 -5.60 -12.39 8.06
C LEU A 438 -4.51 -13.23 8.72
N LEU A 439 -4.14 -12.95 9.97
CA LEU A 439 -3.15 -13.74 10.71
C LEU A 439 -3.60 -15.19 10.91
N GLN A 440 -4.88 -15.41 11.23
CA GLN A 440 -5.44 -16.76 11.34
C GLN A 440 -5.37 -17.48 9.98
N ARG A 441 -5.74 -16.80 8.89
CA ARG A 441 -5.66 -17.38 7.53
C ARG A 441 -4.23 -17.70 7.10
N ILE A 442 -3.23 -16.88 7.47
CA ILE A 442 -1.81 -17.19 7.24
C ILE A 442 -1.45 -18.52 7.91
N GLN A 443 -1.82 -18.72 9.18
CA GLN A 443 -1.52 -19.95 9.91
C GLN A 443 -2.19 -21.19 9.28
N THR A 444 -3.44 -21.06 8.83
CA THR A 444 -4.17 -22.13 8.14
C THR A 444 -3.47 -22.52 6.84
N PHE A 445 -3.15 -21.54 5.99
CA PHE A 445 -2.52 -21.80 4.69
C PHE A 445 -1.07 -22.27 4.81
N ASP A 446 -0.31 -21.83 5.81
CA ASP A 446 1.03 -22.36 6.09
C ASP A 446 0.95 -23.86 6.42
N ARG A 447 0.00 -24.28 7.28
CA ARG A 447 -0.22 -25.70 7.60
C ARG A 447 -0.65 -26.52 6.38
N MET A 448 -1.54 -25.99 5.56
CA MET A 448 -1.99 -26.66 4.32
C MET A 448 -0.83 -26.85 3.35
N LYS A 449 -0.01 -25.81 3.15
CA LYS A 449 1.20 -25.86 2.32
C LYS A 449 2.19 -26.89 2.84
N ASP A 450 2.47 -26.89 4.15
CA ASP A 450 3.43 -27.82 4.75
C ASP A 450 2.94 -29.27 4.68
N GLY A 451 1.64 -29.51 4.89
CA GLY A 451 1.00 -30.81 4.68
C GLY A 451 1.13 -31.28 3.24
N LEU A 452 0.91 -30.39 2.27
CA LEU A 452 1.05 -30.68 0.84
C LEU A 452 2.48 -31.07 0.45
N VAL A 453 3.47 -30.29 0.89
CA VAL A 453 4.89 -30.53 0.62
C VAL A 453 5.33 -31.85 1.24
N THR A 454 4.95 -32.09 2.50
CA THR A 454 5.32 -33.33 3.21
C THR A 454 4.75 -34.57 2.54
N ALA A 455 3.48 -34.55 2.13
CA ALA A 455 2.89 -35.69 1.43
C ALA A 455 3.46 -35.89 0.03
N SER A 456 3.80 -34.81 -0.68
CA SER A 456 4.43 -34.88 -1.99
C SER A 456 5.81 -35.53 -1.89
N ALA A 457 6.62 -35.14 -0.89
CA ALA A 457 7.92 -35.76 -0.62
C ALA A 457 7.79 -37.24 -0.23
N LEU A 458 6.80 -37.60 0.61
CA LEU A 458 6.54 -38.98 0.98
C LEU A 458 6.16 -39.85 -0.23
N ARG A 459 5.29 -39.33 -1.11
CA ARG A 459 4.85 -40.04 -2.30
C ARG A 459 5.95 -40.16 -3.35
N GLU A 460 6.79 -39.14 -3.51
CA GLU A 460 7.99 -39.22 -4.35
C GLU A 460 8.96 -40.30 -3.83
N SER A 461 9.19 -40.37 -2.52
CA SER A 461 10.00 -41.43 -1.91
C SER A 461 9.39 -42.82 -2.13
N GLN A 462 8.07 -42.97 -2.04
CA GLN A 462 7.39 -44.24 -2.32
C GLN A 462 7.53 -44.63 -3.80
N ASN A 463 7.33 -43.70 -4.72
CA ASN A 463 7.48 -43.91 -6.15
C ASN A 463 8.93 -44.29 -6.52
N ALA A 464 9.93 -43.61 -5.95
CA ALA A 464 11.33 -43.94 -6.15
C ALA A 464 11.67 -45.35 -5.63
N THR A 465 11.10 -45.73 -4.48
CA THR A 465 11.26 -47.09 -3.93
C THR A 465 10.62 -48.14 -4.84
N GLN A 466 9.44 -47.86 -5.40
CA GLN A 466 8.77 -48.77 -6.33
C GLN A 466 9.53 -48.88 -7.65
N GLN A 467 10.00 -47.77 -8.21
CA GLN A 467 10.85 -47.75 -9.40
C GLN A 467 12.15 -48.54 -9.17
N GLY A 468 12.75 -48.44 -7.97
CA GLY A 468 13.90 -49.26 -7.59
C GLY A 468 13.61 -50.77 -7.62
N LYS A 469 12.40 -51.19 -7.20
CA LYS A 469 11.96 -52.59 -7.30
C LYS A 469 11.75 -53.02 -8.75
N ASP A 470 11.13 -52.18 -9.56
CA ASP A 470 10.86 -52.48 -10.98
C ASP A 470 12.16 -52.58 -11.78
N ILE A 471 13.12 -51.68 -11.53
CA ILE A 471 14.48 -51.78 -12.08
C ILE A 471 15.16 -53.07 -11.63
N GLY A 472 15.01 -53.44 -10.35
CA GLY A 472 15.52 -54.71 -9.82
C GLY A 472 14.92 -55.93 -10.53
N LEU A 473 13.61 -55.92 -10.81
CA LEU A 473 12.92 -56.99 -11.55
C LEU A 473 13.42 -57.06 -13.00
N LEU A 474 13.48 -55.92 -13.70
CA LEU A 474 13.97 -55.85 -15.08
C LEU A 474 15.43 -56.31 -15.18
N THR A 475 16.26 -55.94 -14.21
CA THR A 475 17.66 -56.38 -14.13
C THR A 475 17.74 -57.90 -13.96
N ASN A 476 16.95 -58.49 -13.05
CA ASN A 476 16.91 -59.93 -12.87
C ASN A 476 16.48 -60.66 -14.15
N MET A 477 15.47 -60.14 -14.86
CA MET A 477 14.99 -60.71 -16.11
C MET A 477 16.05 -60.63 -17.22
N THR A 478 16.74 -59.49 -17.32
CA THR A 478 17.84 -59.27 -18.27
C THR A 478 19.00 -60.23 -18.02
N VAL A 479 19.42 -60.37 -16.75
CA VAL A 479 20.48 -61.32 -16.35
C VAL A 479 20.09 -62.76 -16.70
N ALA A 480 18.81 -63.15 -16.53
CA ALA A 480 18.33 -64.48 -16.87
C ALA A 480 18.29 -64.74 -18.40
N CYS A 481 17.98 -63.75 -19.21
CA CYS A 481 17.90 -63.88 -20.67
C CYS A 481 19.26 -63.75 -21.38
N GLN A 482 20.26 -63.17 -20.72
CA GLN A 482 21.58 -62.89 -21.31
C GLN A 482 22.33 -64.15 -21.80
N PRO A 483 22.37 -65.29 -21.07
CA PRO A 483 22.99 -66.53 -21.54
C PRO A 483 22.35 -67.08 -22.82
N VAL A 484 21.02 -67.04 -22.88
CA VAL A 484 20.23 -67.53 -24.02
C VAL A 484 20.49 -66.67 -25.24
N THR A 485 20.50 -65.35 -25.06
CA THR A 485 20.74 -64.38 -26.15
C THR A 485 22.17 -64.53 -26.69
N LEU A 486 23.15 -64.68 -25.81
CA LEU A 486 24.56 -64.80 -26.18
C LEU A 486 24.87 -66.14 -26.85
N ALA A 487 24.30 -67.24 -26.34
CA ALA A 487 24.35 -68.54 -27.01
C ALA A 487 23.70 -68.48 -28.39
N SER A 488 22.49 -67.93 -28.50
CA SER A 488 21.81 -67.77 -29.80
C SER A 488 22.61 -66.92 -30.78
N GLY A 489 23.28 -65.86 -30.30
CA GLY A 489 24.18 -65.02 -31.09
C GLY A 489 25.39 -65.80 -31.63
N ILE A 490 26.09 -66.57 -30.79
CA ILE A 490 27.25 -67.38 -31.20
C ILE A 490 26.87 -68.38 -32.30
N PHE A 491 25.75 -69.08 -32.13
CA PHE A 491 25.29 -70.10 -33.09
C PHE A 491 24.58 -69.54 -34.32
N SER A 492 24.31 -68.22 -34.37
CA SER A 492 23.78 -67.55 -35.57
C SER A 492 24.87 -67.00 -36.49
N ILE A 493 26.15 -67.07 -36.09
CA ILE A 493 27.27 -66.61 -36.91
C ILE A 493 27.52 -67.64 -38.02
N SER A 494 27.61 -67.17 -39.27
CA SER A 494 27.80 -67.99 -40.49
C SER A 494 29.09 -68.82 -40.55
N MET A 495 29.99 -68.68 -39.57
CA MET A 495 31.20 -69.49 -39.40
C MET A 495 30.97 -70.81 -38.65
N VAL A 496 29.81 -71.02 -38.02
CA VAL A 496 29.50 -72.29 -37.36
C VAL A 496 29.04 -73.30 -38.43
N GLY A 497 29.77 -74.40 -38.58
CA GLY A 497 29.52 -75.41 -39.62
C GLY A 497 28.11 -76.01 -39.52
N SER A 498 27.48 -76.28 -40.67
CA SER A 498 26.08 -76.74 -40.79
C SER A 498 25.74 -78.06 -40.07
N ASP A 499 26.74 -78.78 -39.56
CA ASP A 499 26.61 -80.05 -38.82
C ASP A 499 26.54 -79.89 -37.29
N THR A 500 26.45 -78.66 -36.76
CA THR A 500 26.30 -78.48 -35.30
C THR A 500 24.98 -79.01 -34.79
N ARG A 501 25.06 -80.10 -34.00
CA ARG A 501 23.93 -80.67 -33.27
C ARG A 501 23.39 -79.68 -32.24
N TRP A 502 22.07 -79.56 -32.15
CA TRP A 502 21.34 -78.70 -31.18
C TRP A 502 21.81 -78.86 -29.71
N ILE A 503 22.37 -80.03 -29.36
CA ILE A 503 22.96 -80.33 -28.05
C ILE A 503 24.07 -79.33 -27.68
N TRP A 504 24.89 -78.88 -28.65
CA TRP A 504 25.98 -77.94 -28.36
C TRP A 504 25.45 -76.57 -27.95
N TRP A 505 24.38 -76.10 -28.59
CA TRP A 505 23.71 -74.85 -28.19
C TRP A 505 23.16 -74.93 -26.77
N VAL A 506 22.54 -76.05 -26.39
CA VAL A 506 22.06 -76.28 -25.02
C VAL A 506 23.22 -76.27 -24.04
N LEU A 507 24.31 -76.97 -24.34
CA LEU A 507 25.49 -77.05 -23.47
C LEU A 507 26.11 -75.66 -23.26
N THR A 508 26.27 -74.86 -24.32
CA THR A 508 26.79 -73.49 -24.24
C THR A 508 25.87 -72.57 -23.43
N THR A 509 24.56 -72.70 -23.60
CA THR A 509 23.57 -71.93 -22.82
C THR A 509 23.65 -72.28 -21.33
N VAL A 510 23.83 -73.56 -20.97
CA VAL A 510 23.99 -74.01 -19.58
C VAL A 510 25.29 -73.49 -18.97
N ILE A 511 26.41 -73.58 -19.68
CA ILE A 511 27.72 -73.09 -19.19
C ILE A 511 27.67 -71.57 -18.98
N LEU A 512 27.17 -70.82 -19.96
CA LEU A 512 26.98 -69.37 -19.84
C LEU A 512 26.02 -69.04 -18.70
N GLY A 513 24.94 -69.80 -18.55
CA GLY A 513 23.98 -69.66 -17.47
C GLY A 513 24.63 -69.79 -16.10
N ILE A 514 25.37 -70.87 -15.86
CA ILE A 514 26.10 -71.10 -14.61
C ILE A 514 27.05 -69.94 -14.33
N ALA A 515 27.85 -69.52 -15.32
CA ALA A 515 28.78 -68.40 -15.15
C ALA A 515 28.06 -67.08 -14.78
N THR A 516 26.98 -66.73 -15.49
CA THR A 516 26.21 -65.50 -15.20
C THR A 516 25.53 -65.55 -13.84
N PHE A 517 24.95 -66.70 -13.45
CA PHE A 517 24.29 -66.84 -12.15
C PHE A 517 25.30 -66.84 -11.00
N SER A 518 26.48 -67.45 -11.16
CA SER A 518 27.55 -67.40 -10.17
C SER A 518 28.02 -65.96 -9.93
N VAL A 519 28.21 -65.16 -10.98
CA VAL A 519 28.57 -63.75 -10.86
C VAL A 519 27.46 -62.95 -10.20
N ALA A 520 26.20 -63.09 -10.66
CA ALA A 520 25.06 -62.38 -10.08
C ALA A 520 24.84 -62.72 -8.59
N PHE A 521 25.04 -63.99 -8.21
CA PHE A 521 24.94 -64.46 -6.84
C PHE A 521 26.05 -63.89 -5.95
N ALA A 522 27.30 -63.83 -6.46
CA ALA A 522 28.41 -63.20 -5.76
C ALA A 522 28.16 -61.71 -5.50
N PHE A 523 27.61 -60.97 -6.47
CA PHE A 523 27.26 -59.56 -6.30
C PHE A 523 26.12 -59.33 -5.29
N ARG A 524 25.13 -60.23 -5.21
CA ARG A 524 24.05 -60.15 -4.21
C ARG A 524 24.50 -60.41 -2.78
N LEU A 525 25.53 -61.25 -2.58
CA LEU A 525 26.07 -61.56 -1.25
C LEU A 525 27.09 -60.52 -0.75
N GLY A 526 27.71 -59.76 -1.65
CA GLY A 526 28.71 -58.73 -1.33
C GLY A 526 28.30 -57.68 -0.27
N PRO A 527 27.05 -57.17 -0.22
CA PRO A 527 26.62 -56.22 0.80
C PRO A 527 26.55 -56.81 2.21
N TRP A 528 26.34 -58.13 2.33
CA TRP A 528 26.27 -58.82 3.63
C TRP A 528 27.68 -59.02 4.23
N TRP A 529 28.67 -59.25 3.38
CA TRP A 529 30.07 -59.40 3.79
C TRP A 529 30.75 -58.11 4.27
N LYS A 530 30.31 -56.95 3.77
CA LYS A 530 30.85 -55.63 4.19
C LYS A 530 30.30 -55.09 5.52
N LYS A 531 29.28 -55.71 6.11
CA LYS A 531 28.70 -55.27 7.41
C LYS A 531 29.31 -55.99 8.63
N THR A 532 30.19 -56.96 8.42
CA THR A 532 30.81 -57.77 9.49
C THR A 532 32.34 -57.59 9.61
N SER A 533 32.90 -56.55 8.98
CA SER A 533 34.24 -56.02 9.25
C SER A 533 34.12 -54.59 9.73
#